data_AF-A0A2R6ISG7-F1
#
_entry.id   AF-A0A2R6ISG7-F1
#
_cell.length_a   1.000
_cell.length_b   1.000
_cell.length_c   1.000
_cell.angle_alpha   90.00
_cell.angle_beta   90.00
_cell.angle_gamma   90.00
#
_symmetry.space_group_name_H-M   'P 1'
#
loop_
_entity.id
_entity.type
_entity.pdbx_description
1 polymer ?
#
loop_
_entity_poly.entity_id
_entity_poly.type
_entity_poly.pdbx_seq_one_letter_code
_entity_poly.pdbx_strand_id
1 'polypeptide(L)'
;MPARPDRRYPRSGGVEYVGGTVFSFDPGVDRSDSALEEFLVSVLDSGAYRYGDWFDLPMPLYLVHDDSTHDTFRVAVRDGHVEVHVLPGTGSDGVRALHDRLVEAGEDGFEWSVERRIEEP
;
A
#
# COMPACT_ATOMS: atom_id res chain seq x y z
N MET A 1 3.45 4.61 14.70
CA MET A 1 4.33 3.51 14.26
C MET A 1 3.47 2.32 13.87
N PRO A 2 3.67 1.73 12.68
CA PRO A 2 2.91 0.55 12.25
C PRO A 2 3.27 -0.66 13.11
N ALA A 3 2.29 -1.52 13.39
CA ALA A 3 2.56 -2.84 13.94
C ALA A 3 2.98 -3.75 12.77
N ARG A 4 4.20 -4.29 12.85
CA ARG A 4 4.78 -5.13 11.79
C ARG A 4 4.33 -6.57 11.98
N PRO A 5 3.97 -7.29 10.90
CA PRO A 5 3.62 -8.70 11.01
C PRO A 5 4.83 -9.56 11.40
N ASP A 6 4.57 -10.65 12.12
CA ASP A 6 5.57 -11.68 12.36
C ASP A 6 5.65 -12.64 11.16
N ARG A 7 6.87 -12.94 10.72
CA ARG A 7 7.13 -13.86 9.60
C ARG A 7 7.22 -15.30 10.09
N ARG A 8 6.35 -16.19 9.60
CA ARG A 8 6.34 -17.63 9.90
C ARG A 8 6.63 -18.47 8.66
N TYR A 9 7.32 -19.59 8.87
CA TYR A 9 7.66 -20.57 7.83
C TYR A 9 6.98 -21.91 8.16
N PRO A 10 5.74 -22.14 7.68
CA PRO A 10 5.00 -23.37 7.95
C PRO A 10 5.65 -24.58 7.27
N ARG A 11 5.42 -25.78 7.83
CA ARG A 11 6.00 -27.03 7.31
C ARG A 11 5.45 -27.44 5.93
N SER A 12 4.30 -26.91 5.53
CA SER A 12 3.73 -27.05 4.18
C SER A 12 4.50 -26.27 3.11
N GLY A 13 5.51 -25.49 3.51
CA GLY A 13 6.23 -24.57 2.62
C GLY A 13 5.56 -23.21 2.52
N GLY A 14 6.29 -22.23 1.99
CA GLY A 14 5.84 -20.84 1.86
C GLY A 14 6.20 -19.96 3.05
N VAL A 15 5.65 -18.74 3.05
CA VAL A 15 5.80 -17.77 4.13
C VAL A 15 4.45 -17.18 4.48
N GLU A 16 4.17 -17.15 5.77
CA GLU A 16 2.96 -16.53 6.31
C GLU A 16 3.37 -15.27 7.09
N TYR A 17 2.54 -14.24 6.98
CA TYR A 17 2.64 -13.03 7.79
C TYR A 17 1.43 -13.04 8.72
N VAL A 18 1.68 -13.04 10.02
CA VAL A 18 0.63 -13.12 11.05
C VAL A 18 0.55 -11.78 11.78
N GLY A 19 -0.68 -11.29 11.94
CA GLY A 19 -0.97 -9.92 12.37
C GLY A 19 -0.49 -8.89 11.34
N GLY A 20 -0.48 -7.61 11.72
CA GLY A 20 0.06 -6.55 10.86
C GLY A 20 -0.71 -5.24 10.98
N THR A 21 -0.43 -4.30 10.09
CA THR A 21 -1.18 -3.06 9.96
C THR A 21 -1.51 -2.84 8.50
N VAL A 22 -2.76 -2.50 8.23
CA VAL A 22 -3.21 -1.97 6.94
C VAL A 22 -3.53 -0.49 7.14
N PHE A 23 -3.01 0.35 6.26
CA PHE A 23 -3.45 1.74 6.14
C PHE A 23 -4.33 1.86 4.90
N SER A 24 -5.48 2.50 5.03
CA SER A 24 -6.38 2.77 3.92
C SER A 24 -6.39 4.27 3.69
N PHE A 25 -6.09 4.69 2.46
CA PHE A 25 -6.14 6.08 2.03
C PHE A 25 -7.40 6.26 1.17
N ASP A 26 -8.34 7.05 1.68
CA ASP A 26 -9.59 7.40 1.00
C ASP A 26 -9.40 8.75 0.29
N PRO A 27 -9.56 8.86 -1.03
CA PRO A 27 -9.44 10.13 -1.75
C PRO A 27 -10.58 11.12 -1.45
N GLY A 28 -11.63 10.72 -0.72
CA GLY A 28 -12.76 11.59 -0.35
C GLY A 28 -13.77 11.80 -1.49
N VAL A 29 -13.58 11.12 -2.61
CA VAL A 29 -14.44 11.18 -3.81
C VAL A 29 -14.71 9.79 -4.33
N ASP A 30 -15.94 9.56 -4.81
CA ASP A 30 -16.31 8.28 -5.41
C ASP A 30 -15.57 8.09 -6.74
N ARG A 31 -14.63 7.14 -6.76
CA ARG A 31 -13.83 6.74 -7.91
C ARG A 31 -13.85 5.23 -8.03
N SER A 32 -14.00 4.75 -9.26
CA SER A 32 -13.85 3.32 -9.53
C SER A 32 -12.43 2.87 -9.22
N ASP A 33 -12.29 1.65 -8.70
CA ASP A 33 -10.99 1.03 -8.39
C ASP A 33 -10.01 1.11 -9.57
N SER A 34 -10.45 0.87 -10.81
CA SER A 34 -9.58 0.96 -11.99
C SER A 34 -9.01 2.35 -12.24
N ALA A 35 -9.80 3.40 -12.01
CA ALA A 35 -9.32 4.79 -12.18
C ALA A 35 -8.35 5.19 -11.06
N LEU A 36 -8.64 4.75 -9.83
CA LEU A 36 -7.76 4.98 -8.69
C LEU A 36 -6.45 4.16 -8.80
N GLU A 37 -6.51 2.98 -9.41
CA GLU A 37 -5.34 2.18 -9.76
C GLU A 37 -4.48 2.86 -10.83
N GLU A 38 -5.07 3.32 -11.93
CA GLU A 38 -4.33 4.09 -12.94
C GLU A 38 -3.63 5.31 -12.33
N PHE A 39 -4.32 6.01 -11.41
CA PHE A 39 -3.73 7.09 -10.64
C PHE A 39 -2.56 6.62 -9.76
N LEU A 40 -2.74 5.55 -8.97
CA LEU A 40 -1.69 4.98 -8.13
C LEU A 40 -0.46 4.61 -8.97
N VAL A 41 -0.66 3.92 -10.09
CA VAL A 41 0.42 3.53 -11.00
C VAL A 41 1.17 4.76 -11.51
N SER A 42 0.46 5.84 -11.88
CA SER A 42 1.10 7.09 -12.30
C SER A 42 1.97 7.73 -11.19
N VAL A 43 1.57 7.62 -9.92
CA VAL A 43 2.36 8.07 -8.76
C VAL A 43 3.58 7.17 -8.54
N LEU A 44 3.43 5.86 -8.74
CA LEU A 44 4.53 4.91 -8.63
C LEU A 44 5.57 5.11 -9.75
N ASP A 45 5.13 5.33 -10.99
CA ASP A 45 5.98 5.58 -12.17
C ASP A 45 6.74 6.91 -12.09
N SER A 46 6.13 7.94 -11.52
CA SER A 46 6.75 9.27 -11.36
C SER A 46 7.63 9.40 -10.11
N GLY A 47 7.42 8.52 -9.13
CA GLY A 47 8.14 8.52 -7.86
C GLY A 47 9.45 7.73 -7.88
N ALA A 48 10.17 7.77 -6.75
CA ALA A 48 11.38 6.98 -6.53
C ALA A 48 11.04 5.53 -6.12
N TYR A 49 10.15 4.88 -6.87
CA TYR A 49 9.68 3.54 -6.57
C TYR A 49 10.19 2.51 -7.56
N ARG A 50 10.46 1.31 -7.05
CA ARG A 50 10.55 0.09 -7.85
C ARG A 50 9.40 -0.81 -7.43
N TYR A 51 8.56 -1.18 -8.39
CA TYR A 51 7.39 -1.99 -8.08
C TYR A 51 7.15 -3.05 -9.14
N GLY A 52 6.43 -4.09 -8.74
CA GLY A 52 5.96 -5.15 -9.62
C GLY A 52 4.61 -5.65 -9.16
N ASP A 53 3.76 -5.98 -10.12
CA ASP A 53 2.47 -6.60 -9.84
C ASP A 53 2.62 -8.09 -9.51
N TRP A 54 1.76 -8.56 -8.62
CA TRP A 54 1.62 -9.97 -8.34
C TRP A 54 0.59 -10.59 -9.27
N PHE A 55 1.09 -11.20 -10.34
CA PHE A 55 0.27 -11.83 -11.36
C PHE A 55 -0.74 -12.85 -10.79
N ASP A 56 -1.90 -12.95 -11.45
CA ASP A 56 -3.00 -13.90 -11.21
C ASP A 56 -3.83 -13.69 -9.92
N LEU A 57 -3.78 -12.50 -9.31
CA LEU A 57 -4.74 -12.14 -8.26
C LEU A 57 -6.03 -11.54 -8.85
N PRO A 58 -7.19 -11.76 -8.19
CA PRO A 58 -8.45 -11.14 -8.61
C PRO A 58 -8.44 -9.61 -8.53
N MET A 59 -7.48 -9.03 -7.79
CA MET A 59 -7.26 -7.61 -7.62
C MET A 59 -5.77 -7.30 -7.72
N PRO A 60 -5.37 -6.17 -8.32
CA PRO A 60 -3.97 -5.80 -8.49
C PRO A 60 -3.32 -5.51 -7.13
N LEU A 61 -2.15 -6.11 -6.92
CA LEU A 61 -1.39 -6.00 -5.68
C LEU A 61 0.07 -5.79 -6.02
N TYR A 62 0.53 -4.57 -5.80
CA TYR A 62 1.88 -4.15 -6.12
C TYR A 62 2.80 -4.40 -4.92
N LEU A 63 3.92 -5.08 -5.14
CA LEU A 63 5.04 -5.05 -4.20
C LEU A 63 5.87 -3.81 -4.52
N VAL A 64 5.91 -2.86 -3.59
CA VAL A 64 6.56 -1.56 -3.77
C VAL A 64 7.79 -1.47 -2.88
N HIS A 65 8.91 -1.03 -3.46
CA HIS A 65 10.10 -0.60 -2.77
C HIS A 65 10.32 0.90 -3.01
N ASP A 66 10.36 1.69 -1.93
CA ASP A 66 10.67 3.12 -1.99
C ASP A 66 12.18 3.31 -1.85
N ASP A 67 12.85 3.75 -2.92
CA ASP A 67 14.29 3.99 -2.91
C ASP A 67 14.68 5.17 -2.01
N SER A 68 13.75 6.06 -1.64
CA SER A 68 14.02 7.21 -0.77
C SER A 68 14.08 6.82 0.71
N THR A 69 13.15 5.97 1.15
CA THR A 69 13.02 5.54 2.56
C THR A 69 13.62 4.16 2.81
N HIS A 70 13.89 3.41 1.73
CA HIS A 70 14.33 2.02 1.72
C HIS A 70 13.30 1.05 2.31
N ASP A 71 12.06 1.52 2.47
CA ASP A 71 10.93 0.73 2.92
C ASP A 71 10.37 -0.13 1.80
N THR A 72 9.83 -1.28 2.17
CA THR A 72 9.10 -2.18 1.26
C THR A 72 7.75 -2.50 1.86
N PHE A 73 6.69 -2.38 1.07
CA PHE A 73 5.31 -2.62 1.47
C PHE A 73 4.52 -3.12 0.28
N ARG A 74 3.28 -3.58 0.51
CA ARG A 74 2.37 -3.90 -0.58
C ARG A 74 1.29 -2.86 -0.69
N VAL A 75 0.89 -2.54 -1.91
CA VAL A 75 -0.19 -1.59 -2.19
C VAL A 75 -1.24 -2.24 -3.05
N ALA A 76 -2.50 -2.06 -2.71
CA ALA A 76 -3.65 -2.45 -3.52
C ALA A 76 -4.63 -1.29 -3.66
N VAL A 77 -5.51 -1.37 -4.66
CA VAL A 77 -6.70 -0.53 -4.73
C VAL A 77 -7.92 -1.40 -4.52
N ARG A 78 -8.80 -1.00 -3.59
CA ARG A 78 -9.98 -1.76 -3.24
C ARG A 78 -11.05 -0.88 -2.63
N ASP A 79 -12.30 -1.09 -3.05
CA ASP A 79 -13.47 -0.45 -2.45
C ASP A 79 -13.32 1.10 -2.43
N GLY A 80 -12.68 1.67 -3.46
CA GLY A 80 -12.39 3.10 -3.57
C GLY A 80 -11.19 3.61 -2.76
N HIS A 81 -10.41 2.73 -2.15
CA HIS A 81 -9.27 3.09 -1.28
C HIS A 81 -7.95 2.58 -1.84
N VAL A 82 -6.86 3.30 -1.53
CA VAL A 82 -5.49 2.77 -1.66
C VAL A 82 -5.10 2.12 -0.33
N GLU A 83 -4.90 0.80 -0.33
CA GLU A 83 -4.52 0.05 0.86
C GLU A 83 -3.02 -0.24 0.88
N VAL A 84 -2.36 0.08 1.98
CA VAL A 84 -0.95 -0.25 2.24
C VAL A 84 -0.87 -1.35 3.28
N HIS A 85 -0.43 -2.54 2.86
CA HIS A 85 -0.17 -3.66 3.76
C HIS A 85 1.29 -3.62 4.23
N VAL A 86 1.47 -3.43 5.54
CA VAL A 86 2.77 -3.36 6.21
C VAL A 86 3.41 -4.75 6.20
N LEU A 87 4.66 -4.81 5.72
CA LEU A 87 5.57 -5.94 5.81
C LEU A 87 6.52 -5.78 7.00
N PRO A 88 7.30 -6.81 7.40
CA PRO A 88 8.24 -6.70 8.53
C PRO A 88 9.29 -5.58 8.36
N GLY A 89 9.61 -5.23 7.12
CA GLY A 89 10.53 -4.14 6.80
C GLY A 89 9.89 -2.75 6.77
N THR A 90 8.56 -2.64 6.75
CA THR A 90 7.87 -1.35 6.56
C THR A 90 7.95 -0.48 7.82
N GLY A 91 8.57 0.68 7.69
CA GLY A 91 8.55 1.80 8.63
C GLY A 91 7.38 2.75 8.38
N SER A 92 7.19 3.71 9.30
CA SER A 92 6.23 4.79 9.11
C SER A 92 6.61 5.75 7.99
N ASP A 93 7.90 5.84 7.67
CA ASP A 93 8.43 6.84 6.76
C ASP A 93 8.04 6.50 5.32
N GLY A 94 8.15 5.24 4.88
CA GLY A 94 7.65 4.80 3.58
C GLY A 94 6.13 4.95 3.42
N VAL A 95 5.34 4.62 4.46
CA VAL A 95 3.87 4.79 4.41
C VAL A 95 3.52 6.27 4.28
N ARG A 96 4.18 7.13 5.06
CA ARG A 96 3.99 8.57 5.01
C ARG A 96 4.42 9.15 3.67
N ALA A 97 5.56 8.72 3.14
CA ALA A 97 6.07 9.20 1.87
C ALA A 97 5.14 8.82 0.70
N LEU A 98 4.50 7.65 0.74
CA LEU A 98 3.45 7.31 -0.22
C LEU A 98 2.23 8.21 -0.09
N HIS A 99 1.71 8.39 1.12
CA HIS A 99 0.58 9.29 1.36
C HIS A 99 0.87 10.71 0.86
N ASP A 100 2.02 11.26 1.22
CA ASP A 100 2.41 12.62 0.83
C ASP A 100 2.48 12.76 -0.70
N ARG A 101 3.00 11.75 -1.42
CA ARG A 101 3.02 11.74 -2.89
C ARG A 101 1.65 11.58 -3.53
N LEU A 102 0.73 10.82 -2.92
CA LEU A 102 -0.66 10.74 -3.37
C LEU A 102 -1.40 12.07 -3.21
N VAL A 103 -1.12 12.79 -2.11
CA VAL A 103 -1.65 14.13 -1.88
C VAL A 103 -1.07 15.12 -2.89
N GLU A 104 0.24 15.09 -3.13
CA GLU A 104 0.91 15.99 -4.07
C GLU A 104 0.46 15.78 -5.53
N ALA A 105 0.22 14.53 -5.93
CA ALA A 105 -0.26 14.20 -7.27
C ALA A 105 -1.78 14.33 -7.43
N GLY A 106 -2.52 14.47 -6.33
CA GLY A 106 -3.98 14.44 -6.30
C GLY A 106 -4.62 15.46 -7.25
N GLU A 107 -5.73 15.05 -7.86
CA GLU A 107 -6.53 15.93 -8.72
C GLU A 107 -7.40 16.90 -7.89
N ASP A 108 -7.93 17.94 -8.54
CA ASP A 108 -8.89 18.85 -7.92
C ASP A 108 -10.06 18.06 -7.30
N GLY A 109 -10.30 18.27 -6.00
CA GLY A 109 -11.38 17.62 -5.25
C GLY A 109 -10.96 16.40 -4.45
N PHE A 110 -9.71 15.95 -4.50
CA PHE A 110 -9.23 14.92 -3.59
C PHE A 110 -9.02 15.48 -2.17
N GLU A 111 -9.60 14.82 -1.18
CA GLU A 111 -9.52 15.16 0.23
C GLU A 111 -9.06 13.93 1.02
N TRP A 112 -7.80 13.58 0.86
CA TRP A 112 -7.23 12.34 1.39
C TRP A 112 -7.43 12.19 2.91
N SER A 113 -8.06 11.10 3.32
CA SER A 113 -8.16 10.68 4.72
C SER A 113 -7.44 9.34 4.94
N VAL A 114 -6.98 9.11 6.17
CA VAL A 114 -6.18 7.93 6.51
C VAL A 114 -6.84 7.14 7.62
N GLU A 115 -7.17 5.89 7.34
CA GLU A 115 -7.57 4.91 8.34
C GLU A 115 -6.45 3.91 8.63
N ARG A 116 -6.40 3.41 9.86
CA ARG A 116 -5.43 2.39 10.29
C ARG A 116 -6.17 1.23 10.93
N ARG A 117 -6.01 0.03 10.37
CA ARG A 117 -6.48 -1.23 10.96
C ARG A 117 -5.29 -2.08 11.40
N ILE A 118 -5.40 -2.66 12.60
CA ILE A 118 -4.46 -3.69 13.08
C ILE A 118 -5.10 -5.05 12.77
N GLU A 119 -4.35 -5.93 12.14
CA GLU A 119 -4.77 -7.31 11.91
C GLU A 119 -4.37 -8.15 13.13
N GLU A 120 -5.33 -8.88 13.69
CA GLU A 120 -5.07 -9.76 14.84
C GLU A 120 -4.37 -11.07 14.39
N PRO A 121 -3.54 -11.69 15.25
CA PRO A 121 -2.82 -12.94 14.97
C PRO A 121 -3.69 -14.19 14.80
#